data_AF-A0A1C6UX35-F1
#
_entry.id   AF-A0A1C6UX35-F1
#
_cell.length_a   1.000
_cell.length_b   1.000
_cell.length_c   1.000
_cell.angle_alpha   90.00
_cell.angle_beta   90.00
_cell.angle_gamma   90.00
#
_symmetry.space_group_name_H-M   'P 1'
#
loop_
_entity.id
_entity.type
_entity.pdbx_description
1 polymer ?
#
loop_
_entity_poly.entity_id
_entity_poly.type
_entity_poly.pdbx_seq_one_letter_code
_entity_poly.pdbx_strand_id
1 'polypeptide(L)' 'MTEEQIRALVRDFAENLNPGEPITPLKPEYTFDEIGVDSMSFVDLLFLLEREHGIEIPDDDLPEITTVGDLVAHVTAR' A
#
# COMPACT_ATOMS: atom_id res chain seq x y z
N MET A 1 3.46 -13.36 -1.85
CA MET A 1 2.66 -12.60 -0.86
C MET A 1 1.20 -12.86 -1.14
N THR A 2 0.31 -12.90 -0.14
CA THR A 2 -1.15 -12.95 -0.38
C THR A 2 -1.77 -11.57 -0.28
N GLU A 3 -2.94 -11.36 -0.91
CA GLU A 3 -3.70 -10.10 -0.82
C GLU A 3 -3.88 -9.64 0.64
N GLU A 4 -4.19 -10.56 1.56
CA GLU A 4 -4.35 -10.25 2.98
C GLU A 4 -3.07 -9.72 3.62
N GLN A 5 -1.90 -10.21 3.22
CA GLN A 5 -0.62 -9.74 3.75
C GLN A 5 -0.31 -8.32 3.30
N ILE A 6 -0.57 -7.97 2.03
CA ILE A 6 -0.32 -6.62 1.50
C ILE A 6 -1.27 -5.63 2.17
N ARG A 7 -2.55 -5.99 2.27
CA ARG A 7 -3.53 -5.18 3.01
C ARG A 7 -3.15 -5.04 4.48
N ALA A 8 -2.57 -6.06 5.09
CA ALA A 8 -2.07 -5.98 6.46
C ALA A 8 -0.89 -5.03 6.59
N LEU A 9 0.07 -5.11 5.68
CA LEU A 9 1.24 -4.22 5.64
C LEU A 9 0.82 -2.76 5.45
N VAL A 10 -0.03 -2.47 4.46
CA VAL A 10 -0.52 -1.12 4.18
C VAL A 10 -1.28 -0.56 5.38
N ARG A 11 -2.13 -1.37 6.02
CA ARG A 11 -2.83 -0.97 7.24
C ARG A 11 -1.85 -0.64 8.37
N ASP A 12 -0.92 -1.53 8.68
CA ASP A 12 0.03 -1.34 9.77
C ASP A 12 0.91 -0.10 9.54
N PHE A 13 1.35 0.08 8.29
CA PHE A 13 2.11 1.26 7.87
C PHE A 13 1.29 2.54 8.05
N ALA A 14 0.03 2.54 7.61
CA ALA A 14 -0.83 3.70 7.71
C ALA A 14 -1.25 4.02 9.17
N GLU A 15 -1.47 3.00 10.01
CA GLU A 15 -1.68 3.17 11.46
C GLU A 15 -0.43 3.74 12.17
N ASN A 16 0.77 3.38 11.72
CA ASN A 16 2.02 3.96 12.22
C ASN A 16 2.19 5.43 11.82
N LEU A 17 1.67 5.85 10.65
CA LEU A 17 1.69 7.25 10.22
C LEU A 17 0.70 8.12 11.01
N ASN A 18 -0.53 7.64 11.19
CA ASN A 18 -1.60 8.33 11.92
C ASN A 18 -2.06 7.55 13.17
N PRO A 19 -1.28 7.57 14.27
CA PRO A 19 -1.67 6.94 15.51
C PRO A 19 -2.88 7.65 16.12
N GLY A 20 -4.08 7.07 15.93
CA GLY A 20 -5.33 7.61 16.45
C GLY A 20 -6.50 7.57 15.45
N GLU A 21 -6.23 7.30 14.17
CA GLU A 21 -7.24 7.18 13.14
C GLU A 21 -7.39 5.71 12.73
N PRO A 22 -8.46 5.01 13.14
CA PRO A 22 -8.63 3.60 12.82
C PRO A 22 -8.93 3.42 11.33
N ILE A 23 -8.00 2.80 10.59
CA ILE A 23 -8.09 2.59 9.14
C ILE A 23 -8.89 1.31 8.82
N THR A 24 -9.95 1.08 9.60
CA THR A 24 -10.79 -0.12 9.48
C THR A 24 -12.24 0.25 9.18
N PRO A 25 -12.85 -0.36 8.15
CA PRO A 25 -12.31 -1.40 7.26
C PRO A 25 -11.40 -0.82 6.16
N LEU A 26 -10.24 -1.42 5.91
CA LEU A 26 -9.38 -1.07 4.77
C LEU A 26 -10.07 -1.55 3.47
N LYS A 27 -10.78 -0.64 2.80
CA LYS A 27 -11.46 -0.94 1.54
C LYS A 27 -10.47 -0.82 0.38
N PRO A 28 -10.59 -1.68 -0.65
CA PRO A 28 -9.80 -1.54 -1.87
C PRO A 28 -10.10 -0.24 -2.63
N GLU A 29 -11.25 0.37 -2.37
CA GLU A 29 -11.70 1.65 -2.92
C GLU A 29 -10.91 2.84 -2.34
N TYR A 30 -10.30 2.68 -1.17
CA TYR A 30 -9.60 3.79 -0.53
C TYR A 30 -8.29 4.11 -1.25
N THR A 31 -8.09 5.39 -1.44
CA THR A 31 -6.81 5.95 -1.90
C THR A 31 -5.79 5.96 -0.78
N PHE A 32 -4.51 6.02 -1.14
CA PHE A 32 -3.43 6.17 -0.17
C PHE A 32 -3.58 7.45 0.67
N ASP A 33 -4.03 8.54 0.05
CA ASP A 33 -4.30 9.81 0.71
C ASP A 33 -5.39 9.68 1.78
N GLU A 34 -6.48 8.97 1.49
CA GLU A 34 -7.60 8.74 2.44
C GLU A 34 -7.20 7.92 3.67
N ILE A 35 -6.17 7.08 3.57
CA ILE A 35 -5.64 6.30 4.68
C ILE A 35 -4.47 7.02 5.38
N GLY A 36 -4.14 8.25 4.98
CA GLY A 36 -3.02 9.00 5.55
C GLY A 36 -1.64 8.55 5.05
N VAL A 37 -1.58 7.88 3.90
CA VAL A 37 -0.35 7.54 3.20
C VAL A 37 -0.11 8.56 2.09
N ASP A 38 0.75 9.53 2.35
CA ASP A 38 1.20 10.49 1.36
C ASP A 38 2.12 9.85 0.29
N SER A 39 2.36 10.58 -0.81
CA SER A 39 3.24 10.13 -1.90
C SER A 39 4.67 9.81 -1.45
N MET A 40 5.21 10.48 -0.42
CA MET A 40 6.52 10.13 0.14
C MET A 40 6.46 8.80 0.90
N SER A 41 5.47 8.64 1.78
CA SER A 41 5.27 7.42 2.55
C SER A 41 4.93 6.21 1.66
N PHE A 42 4.28 6.46 0.52
CA PHE A 42 4.04 5.45 -0.50
C PHE A 42 5.36 4.90 -1.07
N VAL A 43 6.34 5.77 -1.37
CA VAL A 43 7.68 5.33 -1.83
C VAL A 43 8.39 4.49 -0.78
N ASP A 44 8.28 4.84 0.52
CA ASP A 44 8.81 4.02 1.61
C ASP A 44 8.14 2.62 1.66
N LEU A 45 6.83 2.56 1.45
CA LEU A 45 6.08 1.29 1.40
C LEU A 45 6.53 0.40 0.23
N LEU A 46 6.79 0.99 -0.94
CA LEU A 46 7.35 0.28 -2.10
C LEU A 46 8.75 -0.26 -1.80
N PHE A 47 9.60 0.56 -1.20
CA PHE A 47 10.95 0.16 -0.83
C PHE A 47 10.95 -0.95 0.24
N LEU A 48 9.97 -0.92 1.15
CA LEU A 48 9.74 -1.98 2.13
C LEU A 48 9.29 -3.27 1.44
N LEU A 49 8.34 -3.19 0.50
CA LEU A 49 7.88 -4.34 -0.30
C LEU A 49 9.01 -4.95 -1.13
N GLU A 50 9.86 -4.13 -1.74
CA GLU A 50 11.03 -4.58 -2.50
C GLU A 50 12.02 -5.30 -1.58
N ARG A 51 12.31 -4.74 -0.39
CA ARG A 51 13.30 -5.31 0.53
C ARG A 51 12.83 -6.52 1.31
N GLU A 52 11.60 -6.50 1.82
CA GLU A 52 11.05 -7.63 2.60
C GLU A 52 10.53 -8.75 1.71
N HIS A 53 9.95 -8.40 0.55
CA HIS A 53 9.24 -9.36 -0.29
C HIS A 53 9.85 -9.54 -1.68
N GLY A 54 10.85 -8.73 -2.07
CA GLY A 54 11.47 -8.81 -3.40
C GLY A 54 10.55 -8.31 -4.51
N ILE A 55 9.54 -7.50 -4.17
CA ILE A 55 8.52 -7.03 -5.11
C ILE A 55 8.88 -5.62 -5.55
N GLU A 56 9.32 -5.49 -6.79
CA GLU A 56 9.59 -4.21 -7.44
C GLU A 56 8.38 -3.79 -8.26
N ILE A 57 7.89 -2.57 -8.01
CA ILE A 57 6.83 -1.96 -8.81
C ILE A 57 7.50 -0.94 -9.75
N PRO A 58 7.32 -1.08 -11.08
CA PRO A 58 7.91 -0.15 -12.02
C PRO A 58 7.32 1.25 -11.88
N ASP A 59 8.15 2.28 -12.07
CA ASP A 59 7.71 3.68 -12.03
C ASP A 59 6.56 4.00 -13.01
N ASP A 60 6.48 3.30 -14.14
CA ASP A 60 5.37 3.42 -15.11
C ASP A 60 4.02 2.94 -14.57
N ASP A 61 4.00 1.96 -13.64
CA ASP A 61 2.78 1.45 -13.00
C ASP A 61 2.35 2.33 -11.79
N LEU A 62 3.29 3.07 -11.17
CA LEU A 62 3.00 3.96 -10.03
C LEU A 62 1.86 4.96 -10.28
N PRO A 63 1.77 5.67 -11.41
CA PRO A 63 0.65 6.56 -11.68
C PRO A 63 -0.69 5.84 -11.87
N GLU A 64 -0.68 4.54 -12.18
CA GLU A 64 -1.90 3.73 -12.26
C GLU A 64 -2.35 3.23 -10.87
N ILE A 65 -1.40 3.10 -9.93
CA ILE A 65 -1.66 2.69 -8.55
C ILE A 65 -2.17 3.87 -7.73
N THR A 66 -3.49 4.09 -7.77
CA THR A 66 -4.15 5.17 -7.03
C THR A 66 -4.85 4.69 -5.76
N THR A 67 -5.25 3.42 -5.74
CA THR A 67 -5.96 2.81 -4.62
C THR A 67 -5.20 1.65 -3.99
N VAL A 68 -5.55 1.30 -2.75
CA VAL A 68 -5.05 0.10 -2.09
C VAL A 68 -5.39 -1.15 -2.90
N GLY A 69 -6.57 -1.17 -3.54
CA GLY A 69 -6.98 -2.25 -4.43
C GLY A 69 -6.05 -2.43 -5.62
N ASP A 70 -5.65 -1.33 -6.26
CA ASP A 70 -4.72 -1.36 -7.41
C ASP A 70 -3.36 -1.90 -6.99
N LEU A 71 -2.78 -1.41 -5.89
CA LEU A 71 -1.51 -1.90 -5.39
C LEU A 71 -1.56 -3.40 -5.12
N VAL A 72 -2.59 -3.85 -4.40
CA VAL A 72 -2.80 -5.27 -4.11
C VAL A 72 -2.92 -6.06 -5.42
N ALA A 73 -3.70 -5.57 -6.39
CA ALA A 73 -3.85 -6.24 -7.68
C ALA A 73 -2.52 -6.34 -8.45
N HIS A 74 -1.75 -5.24 -8.54
CA HIS A 74 -0.44 -5.22 -9.19
C HIS A 74 0.56 -6.18 -8.54
N VAL A 75 0.53 -6.28 -7.21
CA VAL A 75 1.42 -7.15 -6.45
C VAL A 75 0.98 -8.62 -6.51
N THR A 76 -0.33 -8.90 -6.54
CA THR A 76 -0.87 -10.28 -6.56
C THR A 76 -0.97 -10.86 -7.99
N ALA A 77 -0.98 -10.01 -9.02
CA ALA A 77 -0.98 -10.44 -10.43
C ALA A 77 0.39 -10.95 -10.91
N ARG A 78 1.45 -10.77 -10.13
CA ARG A 78 2.82 -11.22 -10.41
C ARG A 78 3.13 -12.59 -9.82
#